data_AF-A0A7C6JE31-F1
#
_entry.id   AF-A0A7C6JE31-F1
#
_cell.length_a   1.000
_cell.length_b   1.000
_cell.length_c   1.000
_cell.angle_alpha   90.00
_cell.angle_beta   90.00
_cell.angle_gamma   90.00
#
_symmetry.space_group_name_H-M   'P 1'
#
loop_
_entity.id
_entity.type
_entity.pdbx_description
1 polymer ?
#
loop_
_entity_poly.entity_id
_entity_poly.type
_entity_poly.pdbx_seq_one_letter_code
_entity_poly.pdbx_strand_id
1 'polypeptide(L)'
;MIGILSVDFDYFIDVLAQERDMYFPHGSDELPDDKLQSMWEKRYLRYPELKKIGVIDDFYLLKEYLKELDIPEENFVTADSHKSIKKTIIDKIPVSCRLKIVNIDFHHDYYHYYKGNDYCNCGNWLRRVVEERPDTIVLWIRRRDSQLYSMEGIFPFEHTDNIKSILNEKFHYVFLCRSPEWSPLHLKDKFEELASMGLYMHNCSRIRKMI
;
A
#
# COMPACT_ATOMS: atom_id res chain seq x y z
N MET A 1 15.57 14.53 6.43
CA MET A 1 14.32 13.78 6.61
C MET A 1 14.14 12.91 5.39
N ILE A 2 13.88 11.61 5.58
CA ILE A 2 13.68 10.66 4.48
C ILE A 2 12.17 10.45 4.28
N GLY A 3 11.68 10.87 3.13
CA GLY A 3 10.29 10.67 2.70
C GLY A 3 10.09 9.30 2.04
N ILE A 4 9.07 8.58 2.47
CA ILE A 4 8.68 7.26 1.96
C ILE A 4 7.22 7.35 1.52
N LEU A 5 6.96 7.03 0.26
CA LEU A 5 5.60 6.78 -0.22
C LEU A 5 5.33 5.29 -0.07
N SER A 6 4.34 4.96 0.74
CA SER A 6 3.86 3.61 0.99
C SER A 6 2.48 3.48 0.36
N VAL A 7 2.24 2.47 -0.47
CA VAL A 7 0.98 2.28 -1.19
C VAL A 7 0.51 0.85 -1.03
N ASP A 8 -0.68 0.65 -0.47
CA ASP A 8 -1.43 -0.59 -0.61
C ASP A 8 -2.34 -0.52 -1.85
N PHE A 9 -2.24 -1.51 -2.74
CA PHE A 9 -3.08 -1.59 -3.92
C PHE A 9 -4.56 -1.75 -3.59
N ASP A 10 -4.90 -2.31 -2.43
CA ASP A 10 -6.28 -2.53 -2.01
C ASP A 10 -7.07 -1.20 -1.84
N TYR A 11 -6.37 -0.08 -1.65
CA TYR A 11 -6.93 1.28 -1.61
C TYR A 11 -7.71 1.60 -2.90
N PHE A 12 -7.22 1.11 -4.05
CA PHE A 12 -7.76 1.48 -5.35
C PHE A 12 -8.99 0.67 -5.76
N ILE A 13 -9.30 -0.43 -5.09
CA ILE A 13 -10.39 -1.31 -5.51
C ILE A 13 -11.73 -0.56 -5.38
N ASP A 14 -12.50 -0.52 -6.47
CA ASP A 14 -13.75 0.24 -6.56
C ASP A 14 -14.92 -0.52 -5.95
N VAL A 15 -14.91 -0.58 -4.62
CA VAL A 15 -15.89 -1.29 -3.80
C VAL A 15 -15.93 -0.68 -2.41
N LEU A 16 -17.12 -0.62 -1.81
CA LEU A 16 -17.30 -0.06 -0.46
C LEU A 16 -16.83 -1.04 0.61
N ALA A 17 -16.45 -0.52 1.78
CA ALA A 17 -16.06 -1.30 2.97
C ALA A 17 -17.01 -2.48 3.26
N GLN A 18 -18.32 -2.20 3.28
CA GLN A 18 -19.35 -3.21 3.59
C GLN A 18 -19.43 -4.32 2.53
N GLU A 19 -19.17 -3.98 1.28
CA GLU A 19 -19.17 -4.95 0.17
C GLU A 19 -17.91 -5.81 0.21
N ARG A 20 -16.74 -5.24 0.59
CA ARG A 20 -15.52 -6.01 0.85
C ARG A 20 -15.80 -7.06 1.93
N ASP A 21 -16.34 -6.64 3.08
CA ASP A 21 -16.64 -7.53 4.20
C ASP A 21 -17.58 -8.68 3.83
N MET A 22 -18.57 -8.41 2.97
CA MET A 22 -19.57 -9.39 2.57
C MET A 22 -19.05 -10.35 1.49
N TYR A 23 -18.38 -9.82 0.47
CA TYR A 23 -18.13 -10.54 -0.77
C TYR A 23 -16.70 -11.04 -0.92
N PHE A 24 -15.70 -10.38 -0.33
CA PHE A 24 -14.30 -10.77 -0.46
C PHE A 24 -13.99 -12.04 0.35
N PRO A 25 -12.97 -12.82 -0.03
CA PRO A 25 -12.52 -13.93 0.81
C PRO A 25 -12.07 -13.41 2.18
N HIS A 26 -12.30 -14.21 3.23
CA HIS A 26 -11.70 -13.93 4.53
C HIS A 26 -10.24 -14.37 4.47
N GLY A 27 -9.38 -13.46 4.03
CA GLY A 27 -7.94 -13.65 3.94
C GLY A 27 -7.24 -13.55 5.31
N SER A 28 -5.96 -13.89 5.30
CA SER A 28 -5.00 -13.61 6.36
C SER A 28 -3.64 -13.44 5.70
N ASP A 29 -2.75 -12.65 6.32
CA ASP A 29 -1.38 -12.49 5.82
C ASP A 29 -0.73 -13.85 5.48
N GLU A 30 -0.01 -13.87 4.36
CA GLU A 30 0.86 -14.99 3.94
C GLU A 30 0.12 -16.31 3.67
N LEU A 31 -1.12 -16.23 3.19
CA LEU A 31 -1.79 -17.43 2.65
C LEU A 31 -1.04 -17.93 1.41
N PRO A 32 -0.87 -19.26 1.25
CA PRO A 32 -0.32 -19.83 0.02
C PRO A 32 -1.09 -19.37 -1.22
N ASP A 33 -0.38 -19.04 -2.29
CA ASP A 33 -0.96 -18.49 -3.53
C ASP A 33 -2.05 -19.39 -4.13
N ASP A 34 -1.84 -20.70 -4.13
CA ASP A 34 -2.79 -21.70 -4.65
C ASP A 34 -4.10 -21.69 -3.86
N LYS A 35 -3.99 -21.58 -2.53
CA LYS A 35 -5.14 -21.48 -1.63
C LYS A 35 -5.88 -20.17 -1.84
N LEU A 36 -5.15 -19.06 -1.94
CA LEU A 36 -5.73 -17.75 -2.15
C LEU A 36 -6.44 -17.64 -3.52
N GLN A 37 -5.82 -18.18 -4.56
CA GLN A 37 -6.45 -18.30 -5.88
C GLN A 37 -7.76 -19.09 -5.79
N SER A 38 -7.75 -20.26 -5.15
CA SER A 38 -8.96 -21.08 -4.97
C SER A 38 -10.05 -20.33 -4.17
N MET A 39 -9.67 -19.53 -3.18
CA MET A 39 -10.62 -18.72 -2.41
C MET A 39 -11.29 -17.65 -3.27
N TRP A 40 -10.53 -16.94 -4.10
CA TRP A 40 -11.07 -15.97 -5.05
C TRP A 40 -11.94 -16.62 -6.13
N GLU A 41 -11.52 -17.75 -6.69
CA GLU A 41 -12.31 -18.50 -7.67
C GLU A 41 -13.69 -18.92 -7.10
N LYS A 42 -13.72 -19.40 -5.85
CA LYS A 42 -14.98 -19.70 -5.15
C LYS A 42 -15.85 -18.46 -4.97
N ARG A 43 -15.26 -17.30 -4.64
CA ARG A 43 -16.00 -16.04 -4.53
C ARG A 43 -16.58 -15.61 -5.88
N TYR A 44 -15.83 -15.73 -6.97
CA TYR A 44 -16.33 -15.43 -8.31
C TYR A 44 -17.44 -16.36 -8.79
N LEU A 45 -17.39 -17.65 -8.43
CA LEU A 45 -18.48 -18.59 -8.74
C LEU A 45 -19.76 -18.21 -8.00
N ARG A 46 -19.63 -17.79 -6.73
CA ARG A 46 -20.77 -17.39 -5.90
C ARG A 46 -21.31 -16.00 -6.24
N TYR A 47 -20.42 -15.07 -6.60
CA TYR A 47 -20.71 -13.67 -6.88
C TYR A 47 -20.00 -13.24 -8.18
N PRO A 48 -20.56 -13.57 -9.36
CA PRO A 48 -19.92 -13.26 -10.64
C PRO A 48 -19.69 -11.77 -10.90
N GLU A 49 -20.53 -10.92 -10.29
CA GLU A 49 -20.42 -9.45 -10.35
C GLU A 49 -19.09 -8.92 -9.83
N LEU A 50 -18.40 -9.65 -8.95
CA LEU A 50 -17.06 -9.30 -8.48
C LEU A 50 -16.04 -9.14 -9.62
N LYS A 51 -16.23 -9.81 -10.77
CA LYS A 51 -15.35 -9.68 -11.95
C LYS A 51 -15.53 -8.35 -12.70
N LYS A 52 -16.53 -7.55 -12.34
CA LYS A 52 -16.77 -6.22 -12.92
C LYS A 52 -16.13 -5.10 -12.09
N ILE A 53 -15.64 -5.43 -10.89
CA ILE A 53 -14.98 -4.45 -10.01
C ILE A 53 -13.76 -3.89 -10.72
N GLY A 54 -13.66 -2.56 -10.72
CA GLY A 54 -12.54 -1.85 -11.31
C GLY A 54 -11.62 -1.25 -10.24
N VAL A 55 -10.92 -0.21 -10.66
CA VAL A 55 -10.16 0.68 -9.78
C VAL A 55 -10.75 2.08 -9.83
N ILE A 56 -10.66 2.83 -8.72
CA ILE A 56 -11.11 4.22 -8.64
C ILE A 56 -10.15 5.18 -9.37
N ASP A 57 -10.62 6.41 -9.64
CA ASP A 57 -9.86 7.43 -10.38
C ASP A 57 -8.48 7.78 -9.77
N ASP A 58 -8.37 7.68 -8.44
CA ASP A 58 -7.10 7.89 -7.72
C ASP A 58 -5.97 6.99 -8.22
N PHE A 59 -6.30 5.80 -8.75
CA PHE A 59 -5.33 4.90 -9.38
C PHE A 59 -4.60 5.59 -10.53
N TYR A 60 -5.35 6.26 -11.40
CA TYR A 60 -4.78 6.92 -12.58
C TYR A 60 -3.98 8.15 -12.16
N LEU A 61 -4.41 8.86 -11.11
CA LEU A 61 -3.62 9.96 -10.55
C LEU A 61 -2.28 9.46 -10.00
N LEU A 62 -2.29 8.41 -9.17
CA LEU A 62 -1.05 7.84 -8.66
C LEU A 62 -0.16 7.36 -9.80
N LYS A 63 -0.73 6.68 -10.79
CA LYS A 63 0.02 6.19 -11.95
C LYS A 63 0.76 7.32 -12.67
N GLU A 64 0.09 8.44 -12.97
CA GLU A 64 0.77 9.59 -13.59
C GLU A 64 1.79 10.23 -12.66
N TYR A 65 1.50 10.30 -11.35
CA TYR A 65 2.46 10.80 -10.37
C TYR A 65 3.74 9.96 -10.32
N LEU A 66 3.62 8.63 -10.28
CA LEU A 66 4.77 7.71 -10.23
C LEU A 66 5.65 7.80 -11.48
N LYS A 67 5.09 8.14 -12.66
CA LYS A 67 5.88 8.35 -13.88
C LYS A 67 6.81 9.57 -13.80
N GLU A 68 6.37 10.60 -13.10
CA GLU A 68 7.06 11.89 -13.00
C GLU A 68 7.96 11.98 -11.76
N LEU A 69 7.93 10.99 -10.88
CA LEU A 69 8.88 10.90 -9.77
C LEU A 69 10.31 10.81 -10.32
N ASP A 70 11.27 11.42 -9.64
CA ASP A 70 12.69 11.34 -9.96
C ASP A 70 13.42 10.72 -8.78
N ILE A 71 13.30 9.38 -8.65
CA ILE A 71 14.01 8.58 -7.66
C ILE A 71 14.71 7.38 -8.32
N PRO A 72 15.80 6.86 -7.72
CA PRO A 72 16.48 5.68 -8.24
C PRO A 72 15.57 4.45 -8.28
N GLU A 73 15.75 3.59 -9.29
CA GLU A 73 14.97 2.36 -9.47
C GLU A 73 15.10 1.42 -8.26
N GLU A 74 16.28 1.34 -7.68
CA GLU A 74 16.55 0.55 -6.47
C GLU A 74 15.78 1.02 -5.23
N ASN A 75 15.22 2.22 -5.27
CA ASN A 75 14.38 2.79 -4.22
C ASN A 75 12.87 2.56 -4.46
N PHE A 76 12.51 1.95 -5.58
CA PHE A 76 11.19 1.38 -5.82
C PHE A 76 11.17 -0.09 -5.39
N VAL A 77 10.30 -0.43 -4.44
CA VAL A 77 10.17 -1.79 -3.93
C VAL A 77 8.72 -2.25 -4.05
N THR A 78 8.52 -3.44 -4.59
CA THR A 78 7.22 -4.11 -4.63
C THR A 78 7.24 -5.33 -3.71
N ALA A 79 6.12 -5.61 -3.04
CA ALA A 79 5.93 -6.84 -2.28
C ALA A 79 4.46 -7.25 -2.23
N ASP A 80 4.20 -8.49 -1.83
CA ASP A 80 2.82 -8.96 -1.65
C ASP A 80 2.20 -8.56 -0.32
N SER A 81 3.04 -8.35 0.71
CA SER A 81 2.61 -8.04 2.07
C SER A 81 3.14 -6.69 2.51
N HIS A 82 2.26 -5.86 3.07
CA HIS A 82 2.56 -4.45 3.37
C HIS A 82 3.65 -4.31 4.42
N LYS A 83 3.65 -5.18 5.42
CA LYS A 83 4.68 -5.22 6.48
C LYS A 83 6.11 -5.34 5.94
N SER A 84 6.27 -5.84 4.71
CA SER A 84 7.58 -5.97 4.06
C SER A 84 8.30 -4.64 3.92
N ILE A 85 7.57 -3.50 3.91
CA ILE A 85 8.16 -2.15 3.90
C ILE A 85 9.18 -1.96 5.04
N LYS A 86 8.90 -2.54 6.21
CA LYS A 86 9.77 -2.43 7.39
C LYS A 86 11.17 -2.97 7.07
N LYS A 87 11.25 -4.22 6.63
CA LYS A 87 12.52 -4.91 6.34
C LYS A 87 13.18 -4.41 5.05
N THR A 88 12.38 -4.07 4.04
CA THR A 88 12.90 -3.77 2.69
C THR A 88 13.40 -2.34 2.54
N ILE A 89 12.84 -1.40 3.30
CA ILE A 89 13.18 0.04 3.23
C ILE A 89 13.56 0.59 4.60
N ILE A 90 12.65 0.52 5.58
CA ILE A 90 12.77 1.30 6.83
C ILE A 90 13.98 0.88 7.66
N ASP A 91 14.17 -0.43 7.85
CA ASP A 91 15.26 -0.99 8.65
C ASP A 91 16.64 -0.74 8.01
N LYS A 92 16.69 -0.44 6.71
CA LYS A 92 17.93 -0.07 6.01
C LYS A 92 18.30 1.40 6.19
N ILE A 93 17.35 2.26 6.54
CA ILE A 93 17.58 3.68 6.80
C ILE A 93 18.15 3.83 8.22
N PRO A 94 19.28 4.53 8.43
CA PRO A 94 19.83 4.76 9.77
C PRO A 94 18.80 5.36 10.74
N VAL A 95 18.79 4.89 11.99
CA VAL A 95 17.84 5.34 13.03
C VAL A 95 17.98 6.84 13.31
N SER A 96 19.16 7.43 13.09
CA SER A 96 19.39 8.87 13.21
C SER A 96 18.67 9.70 12.15
N CYS A 97 18.19 9.10 11.06
CA CYS A 97 17.42 9.78 10.04
C CYS A 97 15.94 9.81 10.40
N ARG A 98 15.40 11.03 10.56
CA ARG A 98 13.95 11.23 10.72
C ARG A 98 13.18 10.80 9.46
N LEU A 99 12.09 10.07 9.65
CA LEU A 99 11.22 9.58 8.59
C LEU A 99 9.99 10.47 8.40
N LYS A 100 9.51 10.55 7.15
CA LYS A 100 8.14 10.96 6.82
C LYS A 100 7.52 9.87 5.97
N ILE A 101 6.45 9.25 6.44
CA ILE A 101 5.74 8.18 5.75
C ILE A 101 4.39 8.72 5.31
N VAL A 102 4.16 8.70 4.00
CA VAL A 102 2.83 8.92 3.43
C VAL A 102 2.28 7.55 3.03
N ASN A 103 1.27 7.07 3.74
CA ASN A 103 0.65 5.77 3.49
C ASN A 103 -0.66 5.96 2.71
N ILE A 104 -0.73 5.52 1.46
CA ILE A 104 -1.96 5.41 0.68
C ILE A 104 -2.50 4.01 0.88
N ASP A 105 -3.59 3.86 1.61
CA ASP A 105 -4.00 2.56 2.10
C ASP A 105 -5.47 2.58 2.55
N PHE A 106 -6.20 1.49 2.30
CA PHE A 106 -7.55 1.35 2.83
C PHE A 106 -7.54 1.18 4.36
N HIS A 107 -6.48 0.58 4.89
CA HIS A 107 -6.23 0.34 6.31
C HIS A 107 -5.21 1.33 6.86
N HIS A 108 -5.21 1.54 8.18
CA HIS A 108 -4.27 2.46 8.81
C HIS A 108 -3.01 1.78 9.37
N ASP A 109 -2.95 0.44 9.36
CA ASP A 109 -1.80 -0.40 9.76
C ASP A 109 -1.16 -0.09 11.12
N TYR A 110 -2.01 0.37 12.05
CA TYR A 110 -1.61 0.90 13.35
C TYR A 110 -2.31 0.18 14.51
N TYR A 111 -2.83 -1.03 14.29
CA TYR A 111 -3.42 -1.81 15.36
C TYR A 111 -2.36 -2.22 16.39
N HIS A 112 -2.73 -2.36 17.67
CA HIS A 112 -1.83 -2.96 18.65
C HIS A 112 -1.61 -4.45 18.44
N TYR A 113 -2.58 -5.10 17.81
CA TYR A 113 -2.76 -6.54 17.91
C TYR A 113 -1.65 -7.33 17.20
N TYR A 114 -1.14 -8.34 17.90
CA TYR A 114 -0.30 -9.41 17.38
C TYR A 114 -0.46 -10.66 18.25
N LYS A 115 -0.05 -11.83 17.74
CA LYS A 115 -0.05 -13.09 18.49
C LYS A 115 1.27 -13.84 18.29
N GLY A 116 1.81 -14.39 19.37
CA GLY A 116 3.01 -15.22 19.33
C GLY A 116 4.19 -14.49 18.66
N ASN A 117 4.72 -15.08 17.59
CA ASN A 117 5.89 -14.58 16.86
C ASN A 117 5.57 -13.51 15.80
N ASP A 118 4.29 -13.16 15.63
CA ASP A 118 3.83 -12.20 14.60
C ASP A 118 3.90 -10.74 15.08
N TYR A 119 4.98 -10.37 15.76
CA TYR A 119 5.15 -9.05 16.38
C TYR A 119 4.94 -7.89 15.39
N CYS A 120 5.29 -8.10 14.12
CA CYS A 120 5.05 -7.18 13.02
C CYS A 120 4.28 -7.88 11.89
N ASN A 121 3.07 -7.40 11.59
CA ASN A 121 2.16 -7.87 10.55
C ASN A 121 1.60 -6.70 9.71
N CYS A 122 0.80 -6.98 8.68
CA CYS A 122 0.23 -5.92 7.84
C CYS A 122 -0.59 -4.93 8.69
N GLY A 123 -1.43 -5.43 9.60
CA GLY A 123 -2.28 -4.57 10.42
C GLY A 123 -1.54 -3.69 11.45
N ASN A 124 -0.24 -3.89 11.70
CA ASN A 124 0.46 -3.17 12.77
C ASN A 124 1.87 -2.66 12.41
N TRP A 125 2.36 -2.83 11.18
CA TRP A 125 3.74 -2.49 10.84
C TRP A 125 4.05 -1.02 11.11
N LEU A 126 3.11 -0.12 10.82
CA LEU A 126 3.30 1.32 11.03
C LEU A 126 3.44 1.64 12.51
N ARG A 127 2.68 0.94 13.35
CA ARG A 127 2.84 1.07 14.81
C ARG A 127 4.22 0.65 15.27
N ARG A 128 4.72 -0.49 14.79
CA ARG A 128 6.08 -0.94 15.14
C ARG A 128 7.13 0.09 14.75
N VAL A 129 6.98 0.70 13.57
CA VAL A 129 7.88 1.76 13.10
C VAL A 129 7.85 2.98 14.01
N VAL A 130 6.66 3.46 14.40
CA VAL A 130 6.55 4.65 15.26
C VAL A 130 7.06 4.37 16.67
N GLU A 131 6.82 3.19 17.23
CA GLU A 131 7.37 2.80 18.54
C GLU A 131 8.91 2.73 18.52
N GLU A 132 9.50 2.24 17.43
CA GLU A 132 10.95 2.19 17.25
C GLU A 132 11.57 3.56 16.87
N ARG A 133 10.79 4.43 16.22
CA ARG A 133 11.20 5.74 15.69
C ARG A 133 10.12 6.80 15.97
N PRO A 134 10.02 7.31 17.21
CA PRO A 134 8.91 8.16 17.65
C PRO A 134 8.83 9.51 16.92
N ASP A 135 9.92 9.98 16.32
CA ASP A 135 9.94 11.24 15.54
C ASP A 135 9.41 11.09 14.10
N THR A 136 8.94 9.89 13.73
CA THR A 136 8.35 9.60 12.41
C THR A 136 7.11 10.45 12.19
N ILE A 137 7.11 11.23 11.10
CA ILE A 137 5.92 11.95 10.65
C ILE A 137 5.09 10.99 9.79
N VAL A 138 3.80 10.91 10.06
CA VAL A 138 2.86 10.04 9.35
C VAL A 138 1.75 10.88 8.75
N LEU A 139 1.47 10.64 7.45
CA LEU A 139 0.24 11.07 6.78
C LEU A 139 -0.43 9.83 6.20
N TRP A 140 -1.66 9.55 6.62
CA TRP A 140 -2.46 8.47 6.04
C TRP A 140 -3.47 9.02 5.02
N ILE A 141 -3.29 8.65 3.76
CA ILE A 141 -4.24 8.91 2.69
C ILE A 141 -5.17 7.71 2.61
N ARG A 142 -6.41 7.93 3.05
CA ARG A 142 -7.41 6.89 3.28
C ARG A 142 -8.57 7.02 2.31
N ARG A 143 -9.40 5.98 2.20
CA ARG A 143 -10.71 6.12 1.56
C ARG A 143 -11.68 6.81 2.52
N ARG A 144 -12.76 7.39 1.97
CA ARG A 144 -13.80 8.04 2.77
C ARG A 144 -14.46 7.08 3.77
N ASP A 145 -14.60 5.83 3.36
CA ASP A 145 -15.20 4.72 4.10
C ASP A 145 -14.18 3.83 4.83
N SER A 146 -12.90 4.23 4.90
CA SER A 146 -11.89 3.56 5.74
C SER A 146 -12.24 3.67 7.23
N GLN A 147 -11.87 2.64 7.98
CA GLN A 147 -12.05 2.61 9.44
C GLN A 147 -11.08 3.56 10.14
N LEU A 148 -11.60 4.51 10.92
CA LEU A 148 -10.79 5.46 11.69
C LEU A 148 -10.46 5.01 13.12
N TYR A 149 -11.27 4.12 13.68
CA TYR A 149 -11.22 3.76 15.09
C TYR A 149 -10.68 2.35 15.28
N SER A 150 -9.81 2.21 16.27
CA SER A 150 -9.45 0.92 16.85
C SER A 150 -9.97 0.83 18.29
N MET A 151 -9.68 -0.28 18.97
CA MET A 151 -9.96 -0.45 20.39
C MET A 151 -9.25 0.59 21.28
N GLU A 152 -8.20 1.23 20.78
CA GLU A 152 -7.42 2.25 21.50
C GLU A 152 -7.87 3.68 21.19
N GLY A 153 -8.91 3.83 20.37
CA GLY A 153 -9.44 5.12 19.95
C GLY A 153 -9.19 5.42 18.47
N ILE A 154 -9.29 6.71 18.12
CA ILE A 154 -9.09 7.17 16.75
C ILE A 154 -7.61 7.07 16.35
N PHE A 155 -7.34 6.78 15.08
CA PHE A 155 -5.99 6.84 14.51
C PHE A 155 -5.35 8.20 14.82
N PRO A 156 -4.17 8.24 15.47
CA PRO A 156 -3.70 9.46 16.13
C PRO A 156 -2.88 10.40 15.24
N PHE A 157 -2.62 10.04 13.97
CA PHE A 157 -1.83 10.85 13.04
C PHE A 157 -2.70 11.58 12.02
N GLU A 158 -2.08 12.51 11.30
CA GLU A 158 -2.72 13.23 10.21
C GLU A 158 -3.26 12.25 9.16
N HIS A 159 -4.49 12.46 8.74
CA HIS A 159 -5.12 11.64 7.72
C HIS A 159 -6.06 12.46 6.81
N THR A 160 -6.14 12.08 5.54
CA THR A 160 -6.95 12.78 4.51
C THR A 160 -7.52 11.79 3.51
N ASP A 161 -8.62 12.12 2.85
CA ASP A 161 -9.16 11.38 1.70
C ASP A 161 -8.76 11.99 0.35
N ASN A 162 -7.88 12.99 0.37
CA ASN A 162 -7.41 13.69 -0.82
C ASN A 162 -6.04 13.17 -1.26
N ILE A 163 -6.01 12.23 -2.22
CA ILE A 163 -4.76 11.68 -2.75
C ILE A 163 -3.82 12.75 -3.33
N LYS A 164 -4.33 13.90 -3.78
CA LYS A 164 -3.51 14.99 -4.32
C LYS A 164 -2.55 15.59 -3.29
N SER A 165 -2.70 15.29 -2.00
CA SER A 165 -1.73 15.72 -0.98
C SER A 165 -0.32 15.20 -1.27
N ILE A 166 -0.15 14.07 -1.97
CA ILE A 166 1.17 13.55 -2.36
C ILE A 166 1.96 14.52 -3.24
N LEU A 167 1.28 15.39 -3.99
CA LEU A 167 1.92 16.35 -4.89
C LEU A 167 2.74 17.43 -4.16
N ASN A 168 2.50 17.58 -2.85
CA ASN A 168 3.21 18.53 -1.99
C ASN A 168 4.41 17.89 -1.29
N GLU A 169 4.68 16.62 -1.55
CA GLU A 169 5.65 15.82 -0.81
C GLU A 169 6.88 15.48 -1.65
N LYS A 170 7.99 15.16 -0.96
CA LYS A 170 9.22 14.69 -1.60
C LYS A 170 9.54 13.29 -1.10
N PHE A 171 9.61 12.34 -2.02
CA PHE A 171 9.90 10.95 -1.73
C PHE A 171 11.32 10.57 -2.13
N HIS A 172 11.94 9.74 -1.31
CA HIS A 172 13.23 9.11 -1.59
C HIS A 172 13.04 7.63 -1.91
N TYR A 173 11.93 7.06 -1.45
CA TYR A 173 11.55 5.66 -1.60
C TYR A 173 10.07 5.55 -1.94
N VAL A 174 9.73 4.54 -2.73
CA VAL A 174 8.35 4.12 -3.01
C VAL A 174 8.24 2.64 -2.70
N PHE A 175 7.23 2.28 -1.92
CA PHE A 175 6.84 0.91 -1.62
C PHE A 175 5.43 0.65 -2.16
N LEU A 176 5.27 -0.40 -2.97
CA LEU A 176 3.99 -0.84 -3.51
C LEU A 176 3.66 -2.24 -3.01
N CYS A 177 2.57 -2.36 -2.25
CA CYS A 177 2.02 -3.63 -1.81
C CYS A 177 0.94 -4.13 -2.79
N ARG A 178 0.97 -5.40 -3.16
CA ARG A 178 -0.07 -6.04 -3.97
C ARG A 178 -1.32 -6.41 -3.16
N SER A 179 -1.14 -6.78 -1.89
CA SER A 179 -2.20 -7.25 -0.98
C SER A 179 -3.17 -8.23 -1.63
N PRO A 180 -2.69 -9.40 -2.08
CA PRO A 180 -3.49 -10.33 -2.89
C PRO A 180 -4.71 -10.89 -2.13
N GLU A 181 -4.69 -10.90 -0.80
CA GLU A 181 -5.82 -11.27 0.05
C GLU A 181 -7.00 -10.31 -0.11
N TRP A 182 -6.72 -9.04 -0.41
CA TRP A 182 -7.67 -7.94 -0.50
C TRP A 182 -7.86 -7.43 -1.93
N SER A 183 -7.16 -8.02 -2.89
CA SER A 183 -7.17 -7.60 -4.30
C SER A 183 -7.74 -8.70 -5.21
N PRO A 184 -8.84 -8.43 -5.94
CA PRO A 184 -9.42 -9.39 -6.88
C PRO A 184 -8.41 -9.84 -7.95
N LEU A 185 -8.31 -11.16 -8.20
CA LEU A 185 -7.36 -11.75 -9.17
C LEU A 185 -7.35 -11.10 -10.56
N HIS A 186 -8.50 -10.64 -11.07
CA HIS A 186 -8.59 -10.04 -12.40
C HIS A 186 -8.00 -8.62 -12.47
N LEU A 187 -7.67 -8.01 -11.33
CA LEU A 187 -7.00 -6.71 -11.23
C LEU A 187 -5.48 -6.84 -11.05
N LYS A 188 -4.92 -8.06 -11.15
CA LYS A 188 -3.46 -8.27 -11.12
C LYS A 188 -2.74 -7.36 -12.13
N ASP A 189 -3.24 -7.28 -13.35
CA ASP A 189 -2.62 -6.47 -14.41
C ASP A 189 -2.61 -4.97 -14.05
N LYS A 190 -3.58 -4.49 -13.26
CA LYS A 190 -3.58 -3.10 -12.77
C LYS A 190 -2.49 -2.83 -11.74
N PHE A 191 -2.17 -3.80 -10.88
CA PHE A 191 -1.01 -3.69 -10.01
C PHE A 191 0.29 -3.67 -10.83
N GLU A 192 0.43 -4.55 -11.81
CA GLU A 192 1.61 -4.57 -12.70
C GLU A 192 1.78 -3.25 -13.49
N GLU A 193 0.67 -2.61 -13.88
CA GLU A 193 0.69 -1.26 -14.47
C GLU A 193 1.30 -0.21 -13.53
N LEU A 194 1.10 -0.29 -12.21
CA LEU A 194 1.75 0.62 -11.24
C LEU A 194 3.21 0.22 -11.00
N ALA A 195 3.46 -1.06 -10.77
CA ALA A 195 4.79 -1.59 -10.47
C ALA A 195 5.80 -1.29 -11.59
N SER A 196 5.34 -1.32 -12.85
CA SER A 196 6.18 -1.02 -14.01
C SER A 196 6.55 0.46 -14.17
N MET A 197 5.94 1.39 -13.43
CA MET A 197 6.30 2.81 -13.52
C MET A 197 7.71 3.09 -13.00
N GLY A 198 8.18 2.36 -11.98
CA GLY A 198 9.57 2.42 -11.53
C GLY A 198 10.59 2.01 -12.60
N LEU A 199 10.21 1.07 -13.49
CA LEU A 199 11.04 0.60 -14.61
C LEU A 199 11.02 1.55 -15.82
N TYR A 200 9.90 2.25 -16.06
CA TYR A 200 9.75 3.19 -17.17
C TYR A 200 10.73 4.37 -17.08
N MET A 201 10.99 4.83 -15.85
CA MET A 201 11.87 5.97 -15.57
C MET A 201 13.34 5.75 -15.98
N HIS A 202 13.87 4.54 -15.82
CA HIS A 202 15.27 4.25 -16.16
C HIS A 202 15.50 4.23 -17.69
N ASN A 203 14.50 3.78 -18.47
CA ASN A 203 14.60 3.75 -19.93
C ASN A 203 14.48 5.15 -20.56
N CYS A 204 13.60 6.01 -20.04
CA CYS A 204 13.47 7.39 -20.53
C CYS A 204 14.60 8.31 -20.08
N SER A 205 15.11 8.16 -18.85
CA SER A 205 16.24 8.97 -18.33
C SER A 205 17.56 8.65 -19.03
N ARG A 206 17.80 7.39 -19.43
CA ARG A 206 18.93 7.01 -20.28
C ARG A 206 18.87 7.68 -21.66
N ILE A 207 17.69 7.71 -22.28
CA ILE A 207 17.51 8.36 -23.60
C ILE A 207 17.75 9.88 -23.47
N ARG A 208 17.26 10.54 -22.42
CA ARG A 208 17.48 11.98 -22.21
C ARG A 208 18.92 12.37 -21.88
N LYS A 209 19.75 11.47 -21.32
CA LYS A 209 21.19 11.71 -21.10
C LYS A 209 22.05 11.46 -22.33
N MET A 210 21.49 10.89 -23.39
CA MET A 210 22.17 10.57 -24.65
C MET A 210 21.89 11.57 -25.78
N ILE A 211 21.04 12.58 -25.54
CA ILE A 211 20.71 13.69 -26.45
C ILE A 211 21.31 14.96 -25.87
#